data_AF-A0A5C7LCJ7-F1
#
_entry.id   AF-A0A5C7LCJ7-F1
#
_cell.length_a   1.000
_cell.length_b   1.000
_cell.length_c   1.000
_cell.angle_alpha   90.00
_cell.angle_beta   90.00
_cell.angle_gamma   90.00
#
_symmetry.space_group_name_H-M   'P 1'
#
loop_
_entity.id
_entity.type
_entity.pdbx_description
1 polymer ?
#
loop_
_entity_poly.entity_id
_entity_poly.type
_entity_poly.pdbx_seq_one_letter_code
_entity_poly.pdbx_strand_id
1 'polypeptide(L)'
;MKRMYIHLGVKNIDESVKFYNALFGTEPAKLKPDYAKWMLEDPRINFAISTRAGKVGVDHMGLQVDDVSELNVLREQMSAANISTHSDGETTCCYAKSEKSWVEDPNGVAWEAYHTMEDAQIFSGSDKSSEEGACCVPETKPQVACSMPAKKGCC
;
A
#
# COMPACT_ATOMS: atom_id res chain seq x y z
N MET A 1 -0.77 7.97 -17.52
CA MET A 1 0.03 6.71 -17.51
C MET A 1 0.11 6.27 -16.06
N LYS A 2 0.06 4.98 -15.76
CA LYS A 2 0.07 4.51 -14.36
C LYS A 2 1.50 4.47 -13.79
N ARG A 3 1.67 4.76 -12.51
CA ARG A 3 2.97 4.71 -11.80
C ARG A 3 2.94 3.55 -10.82
N MET A 4 3.97 2.71 -10.87
CA MET A 4 4.10 1.62 -9.89
C MET A 4 4.34 2.24 -8.51
N TYR A 5 3.60 1.76 -7.52
CA TYR A 5 3.78 2.14 -6.13
C TYR A 5 4.29 0.96 -5.32
N ILE A 6 5.27 1.21 -4.46
CA ILE A 6 5.83 0.22 -3.55
C ILE A 6 6.02 0.89 -2.19
N HIS A 7 5.45 0.31 -1.15
CA HIS A 7 5.74 0.69 0.24
C HIS A 7 6.54 -0.42 0.91
N LEU A 8 7.75 -0.10 1.37
CA LEU A 8 8.54 -1.00 2.21
C LEU A 8 8.55 -0.57 3.68
N GLY A 9 8.34 -1.53 4.58
CA GLY A 9 8.68 -1.36 5.97
C GLY A 9 10.19 -1.49 6.19
N VAL A 10 10.76 -0.53 6.93
CA VAL A 10 12.19 -0.48 7.24
C VAL A 10 12.43 -0.36 8.74
N LYS A 11 13.59 -0.83 9.22
CA LYS A 11 13.94 -0.76 10.65
C LYS A 11 14.43 0.63 11.08
N ASN A 12 15.11 1.35 10.17
CA ASN A 12 15.72 2.64 10.44
C ASN A 12 15.60 3.53 9.19
N ILE A 13 15.05 4.74 9.36
CA ILE A 13 14.80 5.64 8.23
C ILE A 13 16.11 6.19 7.66
N ASP A 14 17.04 6.62 8.50
CA ASP A 14 18.26 7.31 8.09
C ASP A 14 19.21 6.37 7.34
N GLU A 15 19.36 5.14 7.81
CA GLU A 15 20.14 4.10 7.13
C GLU A 15 19.52 3.75 5.78
N SER A 16 18.20 3.64 5.73
CA SER A 16 17.48 3.28 4.51
C SER A 16 17.50 4.41 3.47
N VAL A 17 17.34 5.67 3.89
CA VAL A 17 17.43 6.84 2.99
C VAL A 17 18.81 6.90 2.35
N LYS A 18 19.89 6.71 3.11
CA LYS A 18 21.25 6.65 2.55
C LYS A 18 21.38 5.59 1.46
N PHE A 19 20.84 4.40 1.70
CA PHE A 19 20.87 3.31 0.74
C PHE A 19 20.05 3.64 -0.52
N TYR A 20 18.80 4.08 -0.38
CA TYR A 20 17.92 4.34 -1.52
C TYR A 20 18.32 5.57 -2.33
N ASN A 21 18.91 6.59 -1.70
CA ASN A 21 19.50 7.70 -2.44
C ASN A 21 20.67 7.25 -3.31
N ALA A 22 21.52 6.34 -2.80
CA ALA A 22 22.60 5.77 -3.60
C ALA A 22 22.06 4.88 -4.74
N LEU A 23 20.99 4.12 -4.49
CA LEU A 23 20.37 3.25 -5.48
C LEU A 23 19.67 4.03 -6.60
N PHE A 24 18.92 5.08 -6.24
CA PHE A 24 18.14 5.87 -7.19
C PHE A 24 18.90 7.07 -7.77
N GLY A 25 20.04 7.43 -7.18
CA GLY A 25 20.83 8.60 -7.58
C GLY A 25 20.13 9.93 -7.32
N THR A 26 19.14 9.96 -6.41
CA THR A 26 18.39 11.18 -6.09
C THR A 26 17.84 11.16 -4.66
N GLU A 27 17.63 12.35 -4.12
CA GLU A 27 17.02 12.57 -2.80
C GLU A 27 15.50 12.30 -2.81
N PRO A 28 14.88 11.97 -1.66
CA PRO A 28 13.44 11.77 -1.58
C PRO A 28 12.69 13.08 -1.85
N ALA A 29 11.59 12.98 -2.59
CA ALA A 29 10.63 14.07 -2.78
C ALA A 29 9.93 14.47 -1.47
N LYS A 30 9.85 13.56 -0.49
CA LYS A 30 9.34 13.83 0.85
C LYS A 30 10.14 13.05 1.89
N LEU A 31 10.62 13.74 2.91
CA LEU A 31 11.34 13.16 4.04
C LEU A 31 10.70 13.59 5.37
N LYS A 32 10.51 12.63 6.27
CA LYS A 32 10.00 12.76 7.64
C LYS A 32 10.78 11.81 8.57
N PRO A 33 10.70 11.98 9.91
CA PRO A 33 11.44 11.14 10.86
C PRO A 33 11.12 9.63 10.79
N ASP A 34 10.01 9.25 10.16
CA ASP A 34 9.49 7.88 10.09
C ASP A 34 9.05 7.47 8.69
N TYR A 35 9.26 8.33 7.68
CA TYR A 35 8.77 8.14 6.32
C TYR A 35 9.66 8.84 5.30
N ALA A 36 9.92 8.19 4.17
CA ALA A 36 10.55 8.81 3.02
C ALA A 36 9.89 8.33 1.72
N LYS A 37 9.81 9.21 0.73
CA LYS A 37 9.18 8.94 -0.57
C LYS A 37 10.01 9.50 -1.72
N TRP A 38 10.19 8.70 -2.77
CA TRP A 38 10.80 9.07 -4.04
C TRP A 38 9.77 9.03 -5.17
N MET A 39 9.87 9.98 -6.09
CA MET A 39 9.08 10.03 -7.32
C MET A 39 10.05 9.92 -8.49
N LEU A 40 10.23 8.72 -9.02
CA LEU A 40 11.18 8.38 -10.08
C LEU A 40 10.47 8.36 -11.43
N GLU A 41 11.08 8.92 -12.47
CA GLU A 41 10.52 8.88 -13.85
C GLU A 41 11.05 7.72 -14.69
N ASP A 42 12.27 7.26 -14.45
CA ASP A 42 12.88 6.11 -15.12
C ASP A 42 13.66 5.24 -14.12
N PRO A 43 13.09 4.10 -13.67
CA PRO A 43 11.74 3.61 -13.96
C PRO A 43 10.66 4.48 -13.31
N ARG A 44 9.43 4.50 -13.88
CA ARG A 44 8.31 5.30 -13.35
C ARG A 44 7.72 4.69 -12.09
N ILE A 45 8.29 5.06 -10.94
CA ILE A 45 7.98 4.49 -9.62
C ILE A 45 7.69 5.61 -8.62
N ASN A 46 6.68 5.39 -7.78
CA ASN A 46 6.49 6.05 -6.50
C ASN A 46 6.96 5.06 -5.43
N PHE A 47 8.09 5.34 -4.80
CA PHE A 47 8.69 4.42 -3.83
C PHE A 47 8.62 5.05 -2.44
N ALA A 48 8.04 4.34 -1.48
CA ALA A 48 7.92 4.81 -0.11
C ALA A 48 8.53 3.81 0.87
N ILE A 49 9.10 4.33 1.94
CA ILE A 49 9.53 3.55 3.09
C ILE A 49 8.98 4.14 4.38
N SER A 50 8.71 3.29 5.37
CA SER A 50 8.39 3.78 6.72
C SER A 50 8.87 2.83 7.82
N THR A 51 9.11 3.38 9.00
CA THR A 51 9.40 2.59 10.22
C THR A 51 8.13 2.13 10.92
N ARG A 52 6.97 2.62 10.48
CA ARG A 52 5.68 2.29 11.08
C ARG A 52 4.95 1.13 10.39
N ALA A 53 5.44 0.65 9.25
CA ALA A 53 4.83 -0.48 8.55
C ALA A 53 4.66 -1.69 9.49
N GLY A 54 3.60 -2.48 9.29
CA GLY A 54 3.30 -3.62 10.17
C GLY A 54 4.35 -4.73 10.12
N LYS A 55 5.22 -4.72 9.10
CA LYS A 55 6.32 -5.68 8.91
C LYS A 55 7.50 -5.04 8.17
N VAL A 56 8.70 -5.59 8.35
CA VAL A 56 9.88 -5.24 7.54
C VAL A 56 9.81 -5.96 6.19
N GLY A 57 10.17 -5.26 5.12
CA GLY A 57 10.06 -5.76 3.74
C GLY A 57 8.87 -5.16 3.01
N VAL A 58 8.38 -5.83 1.96
CA VAL A 58 7.24 -5.35 1.17
C VAL A 58 5.98 -5.35 2.02
N ASP A 59 5.50 -4.15 2.37
CA ASP A 59 4.26 -3.96 3.12
C ASP A 59 3.06 -4.16 2.19
N HIS A 60 2.99 -3.33 1.13
CA HIS A 60 2.00 -3.41 0.06
C HIS A 60 2.55 -2.81 -1.25
N MET A 61 1.86 -3.11 -2.36
CA MET A 61 2.15 -2.60 -3.69
C MET A 61 0.98 -1.76 -4.20
N GLY A 62 1.16 -1.05 -5.31
CA GLY A 62 0.03 -0.37 -5.92
C GLY A 62 0.25 0.24 -7.30
N LEU A 63 -0.83 0.80 -7.82
CA LEU A 63 -0.87 1.58 -9.04
C LEU A 63 -1.42 2.97 -8.72
N GLN A 64 -0.52 3.95 -8.76
CA GLN A 64 -0.92 5.35 -8.74
C GLN A 64 -1.40 5.74 -10.14
N VAL A 65 -2.59 6.30 -10.22
CA VAL A 65 -3.18 6.85 -11.44
C VAL A 65 -3.17 8.37 -11.44
N ASP A 66 -3.22 8.96 -12.63
CA ASP A 66 -3.15 10.42 -12.77
C ASP A 66 -4.55 11.09 -12.59
N ASP A 67 -5.65 10.33 -12.71
CA ASP A 67 -7.02 10.81 -12.52
C ASP A 67 -8.01 9.71 -12.09
N VAL A 68 -9.21 10.13 -11.65
CA VAL A 68 -10.29 9.23 -11.17
C VAL A 68 -10.84 8.31 -12.27
N SER A 69 -10.82 8.73 -13.54
CA SER A 69 -11.33 7.89 -14.63
C SER A 69 -10.43 6.68 -14.84
N GLU A 70 -9.11 6.84 -14.74
CA GLU A 70 -8.17 5.72 -14.76
C GLU A 70 -8.36 4.77 -13.57
N LEU A 71 -8.73 5.29 -12.39
CA LEU A 71 -9.06 4.49 -11.21
C LEU A 71 -10.34 3.66 -11.45
N ASN A 72 -11.36 4.26 -12.05
CA ASN A 72 -12.60 3.57 -12.38
C ASN A 72 -12.40 2.45 -13.40
N VAL A 73 -11.54 2.67 -14.40
CA VAL A 73 -11.15 1.59 -15.34
C VAL A 73 -10.54 0.39 -14.61
N LEU A 74 -9.67 0.62 -13.62
CA LEU A 74 -9.10 -0.48 -12.82
C LEU A 74 -10.17 -1.20 -11.99
N ARG A 75 -11.11 -0.46 -11.38
CA ARG A 75 -12.23 -1.04 -10.62
C ARG A 75 -13.12 -1.92 -11.50
N GLU A 76 -13.43 -1.45 -12.72
CA GLU A 76 -14.21 -2.21 -13.70
C GLU A 76 -13.50 -3.49 -14.13
N GLN A 77 -12.18 -3.44 -14.37
CA GLN A 77 -11.38 -4.62 -14.70
C GLN A 77 -11.41 -5.68 -13.59
N MET A 78 -11.25 -5.26 -12.32
CA MET A 78 -11.32 -6.17 -11.18
C MET A 78 -12.72 -6.78 -11.03
N SER A 79 -13.76 -5.95 -11.15
CA SER A 79 -15.16 -6.39 -11.10
C SER A 79 -15.48 -7.42 -12.20
N ALA A 80 -15.06 -7.15 -13.44
CA ALA A 80 -15.23 -8.06 -14.57
C ALA A 80 -14.51 -9.42 -14.37
N ALA A 81 -13.44 -9.44 -13.57
CA ALA A 81 -12.74 -10.65 -13.16
C ALA A 81 -13.33 -11.32 -11.91
N ASN A 82 -14.45 -10.83 -11.37
CA ASN A 82 -15.04 -11.25 -10.10
C ASN A 82 -14.09 -11.11 -8.89
N ILE A 83 -13.19 -10.14 -8.95
CA ILE A 83 -12.27 -9.81 -7.85
C ILE A 83 -12.92 -8.72 -7.02
N SER A 84 -13.23 -9.03 -5.76
CA SER A 84 -13.81 -8.05 -4.83
C SER A 84 -12.76 -7.02 -4.41
N THR A 85 -13.10 -5.75 -4.52
CA THR A 85 -12.26 -4.63 -4.06
C THR A 85 -12.91 -3.92 -2.89
N HIS A 86 -12.08 -3.44 -1.95
CA HIS A 86 -12.51 -2.58 -0.86
C HIS A 86 -12.16 -1.13 -1.21
N SER A 87 -13.14 -0.24 -1.30
CA SER A 87 -12.90 1.18 -1.58
C SER A 87 -12.96 1.98 -0.30
N ASP A 88 -11.87 2.68 0.04
CA ASP A 88 -11.84 3.58 1.20
C ASP A 88 -12.49 4.94 0.90
N GLY A 89 -12.80 5.21 -0.37
CA GLY A 89 -13.24 6.54 -0.80
C GLY A 89 -12.13 7.57 -0.65
N GLU A 90 -12.49 8.85 -0.46
CA GLU A 90 -11.51 9.88 -0.12
C GLU A 90 -10.97 9.68 1.30
N THR A 91 -9.66 9.50 1.42
CA THR A 91 -8.97 9.29 2.71
C THR A 91 -7.66 10.06 2.77
N THR A 92 -7.22 10.41 3.99
CA THR A 92 -5.89 11.00 4.23
C THR A 92 -5.00 9.95 4.89
N CYS A 93 -3.97 9.51 4.17
CA CYS A 93 -3.03 8.48 4.61
C CYS A 93 -1.64 8.77 4.03
N CYS A 94 -0.57 8.48 4.79
CA CYS A 94 0.81 8.69 4.42
C CYS A 94 1.12 10.12 3.95
N TYR A 95 0.59 11.15 4.65
CA TYR A 95 0.80 12.55 4.29
C TYR A 95 0.24 12.93 2.92
N ALA A 96 -0.83 12.27 2.45
CA ALA A 96 -1.54 12.61 1.23
C ALA A 96 -3.04 12.34 1.38
N LYS A 97 -3.86 13.20 0.78
CA LYS A 97 -5.29 12.92 0.56
C LYS A 97 -5.42 12.20 -0.78
N SER A 98 -6.02 11.03 -0.78
CA SER A 98 -6.15 10.17 -1.96
C SER A 98 -7.50 9.46 -1.97
N GLU A 99 -7.96 9.09 -3.16
CA GLU A 99 -9.02 8.10 -3.32
C GLU A 99 -8.38 6.73 -3.55
N LYS A 100 -8.75 5.73 -2.75
CA LYS A 100 -8.07 4.41 -2.75
C LYS A 100 -9.05 3.25 -2.96
N SER A 101 -8.58 2.23 -3.67
CA SER A 101 -9.21 0.91 -3.77
C SER A 101 -8.19 -0.18 -3.50
N TRP A 102 -8.52 -1.10 -2.60
CA TRP A 102 -7.66 -2.18 -2.13
C TRP A 102 -8.13 -3.54 -2.62
N VAL A 103 -7.17 -4.43 -2.80
CA VAL A 103 -7.38 -5.85 -3.09
C VAL A 103 -6.19 -6.64 -2.55
N GLU A 104 -6.41 -7.91 -2.20
CA GLU A 104 -5.33 -8.85 -1.93
C GLU A 104 -5.17 -9.80 -3.11
N ASP A 105 -3.93 -10.07 -3.49
CA ASP A 105 -3.65 -11.10 -4.48
C ASP A 105 -3.83 -12.52 -3.89
N PRO A 106 -3.82 -13.58 -4.72
CA PRO A 106 -3.95 -14.95 -4.24
C PRO A 106 -2.87 -15.42 -3.24
N ASN A 107 -1.79 -14.65 -3.05
CA ASN A 107 -0.67 -14.95 -2.17
C ASN A 107 -0.65 -14.05 -0.91
N GLY A 108 -1.68 -13.22 -0.71
CA GLY A 108 -1.79 -12.32 0.43
C GLY A 108 -0.94 -11.05 0.34
N VAL A 109 -0.51 -10.65 -0.86
CA VAL A 109 0.08 -9.34 -1.09
C VAL A 109 -1.04 -8.32 -1.22
N ALA A 110 -1.03 -7.29 -0.38
CA ALA A 110 -1.96 -6.17 -0.49
C ALA A 110 -1.57 -5.27 -1.67
N TRP A 111 -2.57 -4.91 -2.46
CA TRP A 111 -2.47 -4.00 -3.61
C TRP A 111 -3.45 -2.83 -3.43
N GLU A 112 -2.96 -1.61 -3.65
CA GLU A 112 -3.81 -0.42 -3.80
C GLU A 112 -3.80 0.13 -5.22
N ALA A 113 -4.96 0.58 -5.70
CA ALA A 113 -5.05 1.52 -6.81
C ALA A 113 -5.54 2.85 -6.25
N TYR A 114 -4.84 3.95 -6.58
CA TYR A 114 -5.20 5.24 -5.98
C TYR A 114 -4.88 6.43 -6.86
N HIS A 115 -5.65 7.50 -6.63
CA HIS A 115 -5.43 8.83 -7.17
C HIS A 115 -5.12 9.78 -6.02
N THR A 116 -3.95 10.42 -6.03
CA THR A 116 -3.58 11.43 -5.02
C THR A 116 -4.09 12.80 -5.43
N MET A 117 -4.88 13.42 -4.55
CA MET A 117 -5.45 14.74 -4.76
C MET A 117 -4.56 15.86 -4.22
N GLU A 118 -4.01 15.69 -3.02
CA GLU A 118 -3.20 16.72 -2.36
C GLU A 118 -2.23 16.12 -1.34
N ASP A 119 -1.16 16.86 -1.04
CA ASP A 119 -0.26 16.57 0.08
C ASP A 119 -0.91 16.98 1.40
N ALA A 120 -0.78 16.14 2.42
CA ALA A 120 -1.26 16.40 3.77
C ALA A 120 -0.09 16.56 4.76
N GLN A 121 -0.28 17.34 5.83
CA GLN A 121 0.73 17.49 6.89
C GLN A 121 0.64 16.41 7.97
N ILE A 122 -0.47 15.66 8.00
CA ILE A 122 -0.73 14.60 8.96
C ILE A 122 -0.58 13.22 8.31
N PHE A 123 -0.10 12.26 9.09
CA PHE A 123 0.17 10.91 8.58
C PHE A 123 -1.10 10.11 8.30
N SER A 124 -2.10 10.20 9.16
CA SER A 124 -3.44 9.62 8.96
C SER A 124 -4.52 10.59 9.42
N GLY A 125 -5.63 10.67 8.70
CA GLY A 125 -6.77 11.53 9.02
C GLY A 125 -7.99 10.72 9.42
N SER A 126 -8.05 10.28 10.68
CA SER A 126 -9.29 10.06 11.46
C SER A 126 -8.92 9.63 12.88
N ASP A 127 -9.70 10.08 13.88
CA ASP A 127 -9.65 9.67 15.29
C ASP A 127 -10.09 8.21 15.47
N LYS A 128 -9.39 7.27 14.83
CA LYS A 128 -9.46 5.85 15.15
C LYS A 128 -8.05 5.31 15.31
N SER A 129 -7.71 5.11 16.57
CA SER A 129 -6.70 4.18 17.03
C SER A 129 -6.99 2.79 16.45
N SER A 130 -6.48 2.50 15.25
CA SER A 130 -6.08 1.14 14.88
C SER A 130 -4.58 1.07 15.13
N GLU A 131 -4.23 0.64 16.34
CA GLU A 131 -2.90 0.09 16.58
C GLU A 131 -2.73 -1.11 15.62
N GLU A 132 -1.57 -1.18 14.96
CA GLU A 132 -1.11 -2.25 14.04
C GLU A 132 -1.44 -2.11 12.53
N GLY A 133 -1.35 -0.90 11.96
CA GLY A 133 -1.21 -0.73 10.52
C GLY A 133 -0.95 0.71 10.11
N ALA A 134 0.31 1.07 9.82
CA ALA A 134 0.64 2.47 9.57
C ALA A 134 0.43 2.93 8.13
N CYS A 135 0.24 2.02 7.19
CA CYS A 135 -0.54 2.39 6.01
C CYS A 135 -1.96 1.92 6.26
N CYS A 136 -2.97 2.63 5.74
CA CYS A 136 -4.38 2.25 5.82
C CYS A 136 -4.70 1.00 4.98
N VAL A 137 -3.79 0.02 4.99
CA VAL A 137 -4.03 -1.34 4.53
C VAL A 137 -5.11 -1.91 5.45
N PRO A 138 -6.26 -2.30 4.93
CA PRO A 138 -7.31 -2.89 5.76
C PRO A 138 -6.79 -4.17 6.43
N GLU A 139 -7.06 -4.33 7.72
CA GLU A 139 -6.78 -5.58 8.44
C GLU A 139 -7.69 -6.69 7.93
N THR A 140 -7.11 -7.67 7.24
CA THR A 140 -7.79 -8.91 6.86
C THR A 140 -7.79 -9.87 8.03
N LYS A 141 -8.97 -10.11 8.61
CA LYS A 141 -9.16 -11.24 9.52
C LYS A 141 -8.84 -12.53 8.77
N PRO A 142 -7.98 -13.42 9.30
CA PRO A 142 -7.69 -14.68 8.63
C PRO A 142 -9.00 -15.47 8.48
N GLN A 143 -9.37 -15.75 7.24
CA GLN A 143 -10.46 -16.68 6.97
C GLN A 143 -10.06 -18.03 7.57
N VAL A 144 -10.88 -18.48 8.51
CA VAL A 144 -10.76 -19.78 9.16
C VAL A 144 -10.59 -20.84 8.07
N ALA A 145 -9.40 -21.41 8.00
CA ALA A 145 -9.15 -22.57 7.16
C ALA A 145 -10.22 -23.62 7.50
N CYS A 146 -11.05 -23.96 6.51
CA CYS A 146 -11.99 -25.06 6.63
C CYS A 146 -11.20 -26.32 7.01
N SER A 147 -11.26 -26.67 8.29
CA SER A 147 -10.68 -27.89 8.82
C SER A 147 -11.42 -29.06 8.19
N MET A 148 -10.79 -29.74 7.24
CA MET A 148 -11.30 -31.03 6.81
C MET A 148 -11.23 -32.01 7.99
N PRO A 149 -12.32 -32.75 8.29
CA PRO A 149 -12.25 -33.76 9.33
C PRO A 149 -11.31 -34.88 8.86
N ALA A 150 -10.31 -35.18 9.68
CA ALA A 150 -9.46 -36.35 9.51
C ALA A 150 -10.35 -37.60 9.47
N LYS A 151 -10.45 -38.23 8.29
CA LYS A 151 -11.03 -39.58 8.19
C LYS A 151 -10.09 -40.54 8.91
N LYS A 152 -10.52 -40.94 10.11
CA LYS A 152 -10.01 -42.12 10.81
C LYS A 152 -10.23 -43.34 9.91
N GLY A 153 -9.19 -44.17 9.77
CA GLY A 153 -9.28 -45.46 9.12
C GLY A 153 -10.25 -46.41 9.84
N CYS A 154 -10.71 -47.42 9.12
CA CYS A 154 -11.25 -48.65 9.66
C CYS A 154 -10.96 -49.81 8.69
N CYS A 155 -10.40 -50.87 9.28
CA CYS A 155 -10.26 -52.29 8.89
C CYS A 155 -10.13 -52.67 7.40
#